data_AF-A0A412AUC5-F1
#
_entry.id   AF-A0A412AUC5-F1
#
_cell.length_a   1.000
_cell.length_b   1.000
_cell.length_c   1.000
_cell.angle_alpha   90.00
_cell.angle_beta   90.00
_cell.angle_gamma   90.00
#
_symmetry.space_group_name_H-M   'P 1'
#
loop_
_entity.id
_entity.type
_entity.pdbx_description
1 polymer ?
#
loop_
_entity_poly.entity_id
_entity_poly.type
_entity_poly.pdbx_seq_one_letter_code
_entity_poly.pdbx_strand_id
1 'polypeptide(L)'
;MVISLETAPARGEKRGSIGMVRPSGWHTVRDDSLDGKYLYNRCHLIAWCLSGLNAEKRNLITGTRYMNVEGMLPYEMQVSDFIFAGGGRVYYKVTPDFRDGELVVRGVRIQAYSLADKGKSIDFDVYCYNVQPGYRIDYATGEATKVN
;
A
#
# COMPACT_ATOMS: atom_id res chain seq x y z
N MET A 1 -13.89 -3.56 0.92
CA MET A 1 -14.66 -3.18 -0.29
C MET A 1 -14.68 -4.35 -1.27
N VAL A 2 -15.49 -4.29 -2.32
CA VAL A 2 -15.44 -5.27 -3.41
C VAL A 2 -14.69 -4.66 -4.58
N ILE A 3 -13.60 -5.30 -5.00
CA ILE A 3 -12.76 -4.91 -6.13
C ILE A 3 -13.24 -5.64 -7.38
N SER A 4 -13.34 -4.90 -8.49
CA SER A 4 -13.70 -5.42 -9.81
C SER A 4 -13.29 -4.43 -10.91
N LEU A 5 -13.56 -4.76 -12.18
CA LEU A 5 -13.35 -3.83 -13.30
C LEU A 5 -14.14 -2.52 -13.18
N GLU A 6 -15.21 -2.48 -12.38
CA GLU A 6 -15.98 -1.24 -12.13
C GLU A 6 -15.27 -0.28 -11.16
N THR A 7 -14.37 -0.79 -10.31
CA THR A 7 -13.63 0.03 -9.34
C THR A 7 -12.23 0.37 -9.82
N ALA A 8 -11.65 -0.46 -10.69
CA ALA A 8 -10.31 -0.27 -11.21
C ALA A 8 -10.29 0.75 -12.37
N PRO A 9 -9.27 1.63 -12.45
CA PRO A 9 -9.02 2.42 -13.65
C PRO A 9 -8.65 1.51 -14.82
N ALA A 10 -8.66 2.02 -16.05
CA ALA A 10 -8.35 1.19 -17.22
C ALA A 10 -6.90 0.66 -17.15
N ARG A 11 -6.66 -0.55 -17.69
CA ARG A 11 -5.32 -1.15 -17.67
C ARG A 11 -4.34 -0.27 -18.43
N GLY A 12 -3.24 0.10 -17.78
CA GLY A 12 -2.21 0.99 -18.36
C GLY A 12 -2.52 2.49 -18.24
N GLU A 13 -3.69 2.87 -17.72
CA GLU A 13 -3.94 4.26 -17.33
C GLU A 13 -2.93 4.70 -16.26
N LYS A 14 -2.54 5.97 -16.29
CA LYS A 14 -1.55 6.52 -15.37
C LYS A 14 -2.26 7.35 -14.30
N ARG A 15 -1.94 7.06 -13.04
CA ARG A 15 -2.37 7.90 -11.92
C ARG A 15 -1.80 9.31 -12.01
N GLY A 16 -2.52 10.26 -11.44
CA GLY A 16 -2.05 11.64 -11.29
C GLY A 16 -1.03 11.81 -10.17
N SER A 17 -0.56 13.06 -10.00
CA SER A 17 0.29 13.42 -8.87
C SER A 17 -0.48 13.35 -7.56
N ILE A 18 0.21 12.88 -6.52
CA ILE A 18 -0.27 12.85 -5.13
C ILE A 18 0.68 13.60 -4.19
N GLY A 19 1.65 14.32 -4.77
CA GLY A 19 2.75 14.96 -4.04
C GLY A 19 2.34 16.10 -3.11
N MET A 20 1.06 16.50 -3.10
CA MET A 20 0.49 17.48 -2.16
C MET A 20 0.07 16.85 -0.82
N VAL A 21 -0.22 15.54 -0.78
CA VAL A 21 -0.68 14.89 0.46
C VAL A 21 0.50 14.67 1.40
N ARG A 22 0.32 14.93 2.69
CA ARG A 22 1.30 14.65 3.76
C ARG A 22 0.53 13.85 4.82
N PRO A 23 0.61 12.50 4.81
CA PRO A 23 0.00 11.69 5.85
C PRO A 23 0.63 11.96 7.23
N SER A 24 0.06 11.40 8.29
CA SER A 24 0.63 11.48 9.63
C SER A 24 2.08 10.97 9.65
N GLY A 25 2.93 11.63 10.45
CA GLY A 25 4.35 11.26 10.60
C GLY A 25 5.17 11.43 9.33
N TRP A 26 4.70 12.20 8.35
CA TRP A 26 5.41 12.38 7.08
C TRP A 26 6.70 13.19 7.26
N HIS A 27 7.83 12.59 6.82
CA HIS A 27 9.11 13.27 6.63
C HIS A 27 9.61 13.06 5.21
N THR A 28 10.24 14.08 4.62
CA THR A 28 10.91 13.91 3.34
C THR A 28 12.35 13.47 3.58
N VAL A 29 12.61 12.17 3.49
CA VAL A 29 13.94 11.58 3.66
C VAL A 29 14.42 11.07 2.31
N ARG A 30 15.41 11.76 1.72
CA ARG A 30 16.03 11.40 0.45
C ARG A 30 17.31 10.60 0.70
N ASP A 31 17.47 9.48 0.00
CA ASP A 31 18.69 8.68 0.00
C ASP A 31 18.87 8.03 -1.37
N ASP A 32 19.96 8.39 -2.05
CA ASP A 32 20.25 7.92 -3.41
C ASP A 32 20.62 6.43 -3.48
N SER A 33 20.88 5.75 -2.35
CA SER A 33 21.07 4.30 -2.30
C SER A 33 19.75 3.51 -2.33
N LEU A 34 18.61 4.18 -2.14
CA LEU A 34 17.29 3.54 -2.20
C LEU A 34 16.73 3.57 -3.63
N ASP A 35 16.06 2.50 -4.02
CA ASP A 35 15.21 2.53 -5.21
C ASP A 35 14.13 3.62 -5.07
N GLY A 36 13.94 4.45 -6.10
CA GLY A 36 13.08 5.62 -6.03
C GLY A 36 13.61 6.79 -5.19
N LYS A 37 14.81 6.69 -4.60
CA LYS A 37 15.57 7.75 -3.90
C LYS A 37 14.96 8.34 -2.63
N TYR A 38 13.83 7.82 -2.15
CA TYR A 38 13.15 8.31 -0.96
C TYR A 38 12.76 7.15 -0.05
N LEU A 39 12.94 7.33 1.26
CA LEU A 39 12.55 6.34 2.26
C LEU A 39 11.03 6.17 2.31
N TYR A 40 10.29 7.27 2.44
CA TYR A 40 8.84 7.23 2.59
C TYR A 40 8.12 7.48 1.27
N ASN A 41 7.17 6.61 0.99
CA ASN A 41 6.16 6.75 -0.03
C ASN A 41 4.82 7.15 0.62
N ARG A 42 3.98 7.81 -0.19
CA ARG A 42 2.55 7.95 0.12
C ARG A 42 1.89 6.64 -0.28
N CYS A 43 1.86 5.69 0.65
CA CYS A 43 1.35 4.35 0.38
C CYS A 43 -0.18 4.38 0.37
N HIS A 44 -0.77 3.85 -0.68
CA HIS A 44 -2.21 3.66 -0.76
C HIS A 44 -2.62 2.48 0.14
N LEU A 45 -3.67 2.63 0.95
CA LEU A 45 -4.28 1.48 1.64
C LEU A 45 -4.99 0.59 0.61
N ILE A 46 -5.77 1.19 -0.28
CA ILE A 46 -6.29 0.52 -1.47
C ILE A 46 -5.59 1.11 -2.69
N ALA A 47 -4.79 0.28 -3.35
CA ALA A 47 -4.00 0.69 -4.52
C ALA A 47 -4.84 1.45 -5.55
N TRP A 48 -4.20 2.42 -6.21
CA TRP A 48 -4.84 3.16 -7.29
C TRP A 48 -5.31 2.23 -8.42
N CYS A 49 -4.53 1.19 -8.77
CA CYS A 49 -4.90 0.22 -9.80
C CYS A 49 -6.13 -0.63 -9.46
N LEU A 50 -6.58 -0.63 -8.19
CA LEU A 50 -7.76 -1.38 -7.75
C LEU A 50 -9.00 -0.50 -7.54
N SER A 51 -8.79 0.81 -7.30
CA SER A 51 -9.85 1.72 -6.81
C SER A 51 -9.98 3.04 -7.55
N GLY A 52 -8.99 3.41 -8.37
CA GLY A 52 -8.92 4.73 -9.01
C GLY A 52 -8.66 5.89 -8.04
N LEU A 53 -8.60 5.64 -6.72
CA LEU A 53 -8.42 6.66 -5.70
C LEU A 53 -7.01 7.26 -5.79
N ASN A 54 -6.91 8.45 -6.39
CA ASN A 54 -5.63 9.11 -6.59
C ASN A 54 -5.10 9.77 -5.31
N ALA A 55 -5.48 11.03 -5.03
CA ALA A 55 -4.99 11.81 -3.88
C ALA A 55 -5.97 11.84 -2.69
N GLU A 56 -6.73 10.76 -2.46
CA GLU A 56 -7.67 10.64 -1.33
C GLU A 56 -6.89 10.53 -0.01
N LYS A 57 -6.99 11.57 0.83
CA LYS A 57 -6.21 11.67 2.08
C LYS A 57 -6.46 10.53 3.05
N ARG A 58 -7.69 10.00 3.11
CA ARG A 58 -8.05 8.87 3.98
C ARG A 58 -7.49 7.54 3.50
N ASN A 59 -7.02 7.48 2.25
CA ASN A 59 -6.47 6.29 1.62
C ASN A 59 -4.94 6.30 1.58
N LEU A 60 -4.27 7.30 2.17
CA LEU A 60 -2.82 7.47 2.08
C LEU A 60 -2.18 7.49 3.47
N ILE A 61 -1.17 6.66 3.66
CA ILE A 61 -0.36 6.56 4.88
C ILE A 61 1.12 6.82 4.59
N THR A 62 1.88 7.20 5.62
CA THR A 62 3.35 7.23 5.55
C THR A 62 3.83 5.80 5.65
N GLY A 63 4.41 5.28 4.57
CA GLY A 63 4.98 3.94 4.52
C GLY A 63 6.30 3.92 3.80
N THR A 64 7.17 2.96 4.10
CA THR A 64 8.48 2.85 3.48
C THR A 64 8.37 2.46 2.00
N ARG A 65 9.40 2.76 1.22
CA ARG A 65 9.57 2.27 -0.14
C ARG A 65 9.48 0.75 -0.19
N TYR A 66 10.18 0.07 0.72
CA TYR A 66 10.16 -1.38 0.81
C TYR A 66 8.77 -1.94 1.11
N MET A 67 8.03 -1.42 2.09
CA MET A 67 6.65 -1.87 2.33
C MET A 67 5.78 -1.63 1.10
N ASN A 68 5.89 -0.48 0.47
CA ASN A 68 5.08 -0.13 -0.70
C ASN A 68 5.34 -1.05 -1.90
N VAL A 69 6.60 -1.39 -2.18
CA VAL A 69 6.99 -2.08 -3.43
C VAL A 69 7.21 -3.57 -3.21
N GLU A 70 7.92 -3.96 -2.17
CA GLU A 70 8.21 -5.38 -1.88
C GLU A 70 7.11 -6.01 -1.01
N GLY A 71 6.51 -5.21 -0.11
CA GLY A 71 5.52 -5.69 0.84
C GLY A 71 4.10 -5.78 0.26
N MET A 72 3.58 -4.69 -0.32
CA MET A 72 2.17 -4.57 -0.72
C MET A 72 1.93 -4.88 -2.19
N LEU A 73 2.76 -4.31 -3.09
CA LEU A 73 2.55 -4.39 -4.54
C LEU A 73 2.33 -5.81 -5.10
N PRO A 74 3.03 -6.87 -4.65
CA PRO A 74 2.79 -8.21 -5.17
C PRO A 74 1.34 -8.68 -4.97
N TYR A 75 0.76 -8.41 -3.79
CA TYR A 75 -0.63 -8.76 -3.47
C TYR A 75 -1.63 -7.89 -4.22
N GLU A 76 -1.33 -6.61 -4.37
CA GLU A 76 -2.15 -5.67 -5.14
C GLU A 76 -2.20 -6.08 -6.63
N MET A 77 -1.04 -6.46 -7.19
CA MET A 77 -0.94 -6.93 -8.57
C MET A 77 -1.64 -8.27 -8.77
N GLN A 78 -1.55 -9.20 -7.81
CA GLN A 78 -2.30 -10.46 -7.88
C GLN A 78 -3.82 -10.22 -8.01
N VAL A 79 -4.38 -9.31 -7.21
CA VAL A 79 -5.80 -8.94 -7.31
C VAL A 79 -6.11 -8.21 -8.61
N SER A 80 -5.26 -7.27 -9.02
CA SER A 80 -5.42 -6.52 -10.28
C SER A 80 -5.42 -7.47 -11.48
N ASP A 81 -4.43 -8.34 -11.60
CA ASP A 81 -4.31 -9.25 -12.73
C ASP A 81 -5.48 -10.25 -12.76
N PHE A 82 -5.95 -10.71 -11.61
CA PHE A 82 -7.14 -11.57 -11.53
C PHE A 82 -8.40 -10.90 -12.08
N ILE A 83 -8.71 -9.66 -11.67
CA ILE A 83 -9.92 -8.97 -12.16
C ILE A 83 -9.81 -8.66 -13.66
N PHE A 84 -8.61 -8.32 -14.16
CA PHE A 84 -8.37 -8.04 -15.58
C PHE A 84 -8.33 -9.30 -16.45
N ALA A 85 -8.05 -10.47 -15.88
CA ALA A 85 -8.17 -11.76 -16.54
C ALA A 85 -9.61 -12.30 -16.58
N GLY A 86 -10.59 -11.54 -16.08
CA GLY A 86 -11.99 -11.98 -16.01
C GLY A 86 -12.30 -12.91 -14.83
N GLY A 87 -11.44 -12.94 -13.81
CA GLY A 87 -11.63 -13.76 -12.60
C GLY A 87 -12.83 -13.36 -11.75
N GLY A 88 -13.39 -12.16 -11.96
CA GLY A 88 -14.60 -11.68 -11.32
C GLY A 88 -14.32 -10.69 -10.19
N ARG A 89 -15.04 -10.83 -9.07
CA ARG A 89 -15.06 -9.85 -7.97
C ARG A 89 -14.29 -10.37 -6.76
N VAL A 90 -13.57 -9.49 -6.07
CA VAL A 90 -12.75 -9.83 -4.90
C VAL A 90 -13.19 -9.00 -3.70
N TYR A 91 -13.52 -9.64 -2.58
CA TYR A 91 -13.60 -8.93 -1.30
C TYR A 91 -12.18 -8.56 -0.87
N TYR A 92 -11.92 -7.28 -0.64
CA TYR A 92 -10.60 -6.76 -0.32
C TYR A 92 -10.68 -5.80 0.87
N LYS A 93 -9.80 -6.00 1.85
CA LYS A 93 -9.73 -5.16 3.06
C LYS A 93 -8.28 -4.92 3.42
N VAL A 94 -7.95 -3.66 3.68
CA VAL A 94 -6.65 -3.27 4.22
C VAL A 94 -6.85 -2.58 5.56
N THR A 95 -6.17 -3.07 6.58
CA THR A 95 -6.25 -2.57 7.95
C THR A 95 -4.87 -2.09 8.39
N PRO A 96 -4.64 -0.77 8.55
CA PRO A 96 -3.39 -0.27 9.10
C PRO A 96 -3.28 -0.58 10.60
N ASP A 97 -2.10 -0.99 11.05
CA ASP A 97 -1.75 -1.22 12.46
C ASP A 97 -1.02 0.00 13.03
N PHE A 98 -1.77 0.92 13.64
CA PHE A 98 -1.22 2.01 14.46
C PHE A 98 -1.29 1.62 15.93
N ARG A 99 -0.21 1.85 16.70
CA ARG A 99 -0.16 1.51 18.13
C ARG A 99 0.03 2.76 18.97
N ASP A 100 -0.61 2.83 20.13
CA ASP A 100 -0.32 3.81 21.20
C ASP A 100 -0.15 5.27 20.75
N GLY A 101 -0.98 5.75 19.80
CA GLY A 101 -0.93 7.12 19.30
C GLY A 101 0.20 7.41 18.30
N GLU A 102 0.85 6.38 17.77
CA GLU A 102 1.85 6.48 16.72
C GLU A 102 1.34 7.22 15.48
N LEU A 103 2.20 8.06 14.91
CA LEU A 103 1.89 8.79 13.69
C LEU A 103 2.20 8.00 12.42
N VAL A 104 3.05 6.99 12.51
CA VAL A 104 3.42 6.10 11.39
C VAL A 104 2.99 4.67 11.69
N VAL A 105 2.40 4.03 10.68
CA VAL A 105 1.86 2.68 10.82
C VAL A 105 2.99 1.66 11.04
N ARG A 106 2.77 0.61 11.83
CA ARG A 106 3.71 -0.53 11.97
C ARG A 106 3.72 -1.45 10.74
N GLY A 107 2.65 -1.40 9.97
CA GLY A 107 2.42 -2.24 8.80
C GLY A 107 0.93 -2.27 8.46
N VAL A 108 0.57 -3.00 7.42
CA VAL A 108 -0.82 -3.17 7.02
C VAL A 108 -1.16 -4.64 6.91
N ARG A 109 -2.35 -5.02 7.38
CA ARG A 109 -2.94 -6.32 7.11
C ARG A 109 -3.78 -6.24 5.85
N ILE A 110 -3.45 -7.03 4.83
CA ILE A 110 -4.22 -7.14 3.59
C ILE A 110 -4.95 -8.47 3.59
N GLN A 111 -6.26 -8.42 3.39
CA GLN A 111 -7.12 -9.58 3.26
C GLN A 111 -7.82 -9.54 1.90
N ALA A 112 -7.74 -10.63 1.15
CA ALA A 112 -8.40 -10.75 -0.15
C ALA A 112 -9.05 -12.12 -0.31
N TYR A 113 -10.26 -12.13 -0.86
CA TYR A 113 -11.04 -13.35 -1.08
C TYR A 113 -11.86 -13.25 -2.38
N SER A 114 -11.64 -14.16 -3.33
CA SER A 114 -12.38 -14.20 -4.58
C SER A 114 -13.81 -14.70 -4.38
N LEU A 115 -14.79 -13.90 -4.81
CA LEU A 115 -16.21 -14.19 -4.63
C LEU A 115 -16.75 -15.16 -5.69
N ALA A 116 -16.18 -15.14 -6.88
CA ALA A 116 -16.65 -15.92 -8.03
C ALA A 116 -16.45 -17.44 -7.83
N ASP A 117 -15.36 -17.82 -7.18
CA ASP A 117 -14.95 -19.22 -7.03
C ASP A 117 -14.75 -19.63 -5.55
N LYS A 118 -15.24 -18.81 -4.62
CA LYS A 118 -15.20 -19.04 -3.17
C LYS A 118 -13.77 -19.23 -2.64
N GLY A 119 -12.88 -18.32 -3.01
CA GLY A 119 -11.51 -18.26 -2.50
C GLY A 119 -10.51 -19.18 -3.21
N LYS A 120 -10.92 -19.93 -4.24
CA LYS A 120 -10.01 -20.88 -4.91
C LYS A 120 -8.83 -20.19 -5.60
N SER A 121 -9.07 -19.05 -6.26
CA SER A 121 -8.03 -18.29 -6.97
C SER A 121 -7.35 -17.24 -6.11
N ILE A 122 -8.10 -16.58 -5.21
CA ILE A 122 -7.59 -15.60 -4.26
C ILE A 122 -8.17 -15.90 -2.89
N ASP A 123 -7.29 -16.31 -1.97
CA ASP A 123 -7.57 -16.35 -0.54
C ASP A 123 -6.25 -16.11 0.19
N PHE A 124 -6.07 -14.90 0.70
CA PHE A 124 -4.89 -14.57 1.48
C PHE A 124 -5.20 -13.57 2.59
N ASP A 125 -4.39 -13.68 3.63
CA ASP A 125 -4.39 -12.83 4.81
C ASP A 125 -2.95 -12.60 5.24
N VAL A 126 -2.42 -11.42 4.91
CA VAL A 126 -0.98 -11.13 5.00
C VAL A 126 -0.74 -9.84 5.75
N TYR A 127 0.40 -9.78 6.44
CA TYR A 127 0.84 -8.57 7.13
C TYR A 127 2.10 -8.02 6.46
N CYS A 128 2.00 -6.83 5.89
CA CYS A 128 3.09 -6.12 5.23
C CYS A 128 3.72 -5.15 6.24
N TYR A 129 4.91 -5.48 6.74
CA TYR A 129 5.62 -4.67 7.73
C TYR A 129 6.10 -3.34 7.14
N ASN A 130 5.89 -2.25 7.88
CA ASN A 130 6.37 -0.91 7.50
C ASN A 130 7.84 -0.70 7.87
N VAL A 131 8.72 -1.48 7.26
CA VAL A 131 10.16 -1.48 7.52
C VAL A 131 10.93 -1.13 6.26
N GLN A 132 12.16 -0.67 6.40
CA GLN A 132 13.10 -0.49 5.29
C GLN A 132 14.45 -1.07 5.71
N PRO A 133 15.00 -2.06 4.99
CA PRO A 133 16.36 -2.53 5.24
C PRO A 133 17.36 -1.36 5.27
N GLY A 134 18.22 -1.34 6.30
CA GLY A 134 19.17 -0.26 6.53
C GLY A 134 18.59 0.97 7.25
N TYR A 135 17.36 0.93 7.74
CA TYR A 135 16.76 2.01 8.52
C TYR A 135 16.08 1.53 9.81
N ARG A 136 16.16 2.37 10.83
CA ARG A 136 15.33 2.32 12.02
C ARG A 136 14.32 3.47 11.95
N ILE A 137 13.05 3.15 12.20
CA ILE A 137 11.95 4.12 12.19
C ILE A 137 11.47 4.33 13.62
N ASP A 138 11.36 5.60 14.02
CA ASP A 138 10.53 6.00 15.14
C ASP A 138 9.09 6.15 14.66
N TYR A 139 8.23 5.22 15.04
CA TYR A 139 6.84 5.19 14.59
C TYR A 139 5.98 6.24 15.29
N ALA A 140 6.42 6.75 16.46
CA ALA A 140 5.71 7.81 17.17
C ALA A 140 5.78 9.13 16.41
N THR A 141 6.94 9.44 15.82
CA THR A 141 7.21 10.75 15.19
C THR A 141 7.35 10.68 13.67
N GLY A 142 7.68 9.51 13.14
CA GLY A 142 8.07 9.27 11.76
C GLY A 142 9.53 9.59 11.47
N GLU A 143 10.32 10.02 12.44
CA GLU A 143 11.77 10.17 12.27
C GLU A 143 12.40 8.83 11.91
N ALA A 144 13.47 8.88 11.10
CA ALA A 144 14.17 7.68 10.67
C ALA A 144 15.67 7.90 10.70
N THR A 145 16.40 6.88 11.12
CA THR A 145 17.86 6.88 11.16
C THR A 145 18.37 5.74 10.32
N LYS A 146 19.31 6.04 9.40
CA LYS A 146 20.03 5.00 8.66
C LYS A 146 20.88 4.21 9.65
N VAL A 147 20.76 2.89 9.62
CA VAL A 147 21.54 1.99 10.48
C VAL A 147 22.54 1.24 9.60
N ASN A 148 23.78 1.17 10.10
CA ASN A 148 24.88 0.43 9.46
C ASN A 148 24.77 -1.07 9.76
#